data_AF-A0AA96SAM4-F1
#
_entry.id   AF-A0AA96SAM4-F1
#
_cell.length_a   1.000
_cell.length_b   1.000
_cell.length_c   1.000
_cell.angle_alpha   90.00
_cell.angle_beta   90.00
_cell.angle_gamma   90.00
#
_symmetry.space_group_name_H-M   'P 1'
#
loop_
_entity.id
_entity.type
_entity.pdbx_description
1 polymer ?
#
loop_
_entity_poly.entity_id
_entity_poly.type
_entity_poly.pdbx_seq_one_letter_code
_entity_poly.pdbx_strand_id
1 'polypeptide(L)'
;MRDLVKRRKSQVRYQVGLSNGQSLHVYFWREKEFVSDRVVYVWNAAVIITDSRKKANKWKNRNPRGTKEKATGKVGLEGLKKALDIILEFRYRLKPNEYLFVVFDDEKRKSAYRWLERYGFMPFYKNGVFRAYGTFNPIYGQWLPGSNS
;
A
#
# COMPACT_ATOMS: atom_id res chain seq x y z
N MET A 1 -16.79 -17.38 -23.92
CA MET A 1 -16.18 -18.15 -22.82
C MET A 1 -16.37 -17.35 -21.53
N ARG A 2 -17.20 -17.82 -20.59
CA ARG A 2 -17.36 -17.16 -19.29
C ARG A 2 -16.12 -17.48 -18.47
N ASP A 3 -15.36 -16.45 -18.12
CA ASP A 3 -14.14 -16.55 -17.34
C ASP A 3 -14.48 -17.04 -15.92
N LEU A 4 -14.37 -18.36 -15.69
CA LEU A 4 -14.78 -19.07 -14.46
C LEU A 4 -13.79 -18.87 -13.30
N VAL A 5 -12.74 -18.08 -13.49
CA VAL A 5 -11.81 -17.73 -12.41
C VAL A 5 -12.49 -16.72 -11.50
N LYS A 6 -12.81 -17.09 -10.26
CA LYS A 6 -13.30 -16.16 -9.21
C LYS A 6 -12.52 -14.86 -9.31
N ARG A 7 -13.18 -13.77 -9.76
CA ARG A 7 -12.56 -12.43 -9.80
C ARG A 7 -12.03 -12.13 -8.41
N ARG A 8 -10.71 -12.10 -8.25
CA ARG A 8 -10.05 -11.72 -6.99
C ARG A 8 -10.58 -10.36 -6.60
N LYS A 9 -11.01 -10.20 -5.34
CA LYS A 9 -11.45 -8.89 -4.83
C LYS A 9 -10.36 -7.87 -5.17
N SER A 10 -10.72 -6.76 -5.81
CA SER A 10 -9.79 -5.68 -6.14
C SER A 10 -9.42 -4.84 -4.93
N GLN A 11 -9.96 -5.16 -3.75
CA GLN A 11 -9.70 -4.48 -2.49
C GLN A 11 -9.63 -5.49 -1.35
N VAL A 12 -8.67 -5.29 -0.45
CA VAL A 12 -8.50 -6.07 0.78
C VAL A 12 -8.26 -5.09 1.93
N ARG A 13 -8.81 -5.37 3.11
CA ARG A 13 -8.58 -4.57 4.32
C ARG A 13 -8.25 -5.48 5.48
N TYR A 14 -7.21 -5.13 6.22
CA TYR A 14 -6.93 -5.69 7.53
C TYR A 14 -7.26 -4.67 8.61
N GLN A 15 -7.79 -5.16 9.73
CA GLN A 15 -8.04 -4.37 10.93
C GLN A 15 -7.41 -5.11 12.10
N VAL A 16 -6.56 -4.43 12.86
CA VAL A 16 -5.87 -5.01 14.02
C VAL A 16 -5.98 -4.05 15.20
N GLY A 17 -6.38 -4.56 16.37
CA GLY A 17 -6.35 -3.80 17.62
C GLY A 17 -4.92 -3.54 18.10
N LEU A 18 -4.70 -2.35 18.65
CA LEU A 18 -3.45 -1.94 19.28
C LEU A 18 -3.60 -1.87 20.80
N SER A 19 -2.49 -2.00 21.53
CA SER A 19 -2.46 -1.96 23.00
C SER A 19 -3.04 -0.67 23.60
N ASN A 20 -3.01 0.43 22.86
CA ASN A 20 -3.53 1.73 23.27
C ASN A 20 -5.04 1.91 23.01
N GLY A 21 -5.77 0.84 22.71
CA GLY A 21 -7.21 0.87 22.42
C GLY A 21 -7.57 1.40 21.03
N GLN A 22 -6.59 1.80 20.22
CA GLN A 22 -6.82 2.23 18.84
C GLN A 22 -6.79 1.03 17.88
N SER A 23 -7.22 1.25 16.63
CA SER A 23 -7.18 0.25 15.57
C SER A 23 -6.24 0.68 14.44
N LEU A 24 -5.37 -0.24 14.05
CA LEU A 24 -4.61 -0.20 12.81
C LEU A 24 -5.50 -0.70 11.66
N HIS A 25 -5.52 0.05 10.56
CA HIS A 25 -6.13 -0.37 9.31
C HIS A 25 -5.12 -0.32 8.17
N VAL A 26 -4.97 -1.45 7.48
CA VAL A 26 -4.14 -1.58 6.28
C VAL A 26 -5.05 -1.87 5.11
N TYR A 27 -5.06 -0.97 4.13
CA TYR A 27 -5.88 -1.05 2.94
C TYR A 27 -5.02 -1.44 1.76
N PHE A 28 -5.48 -2.43 1.00
CA PHE A 28 -4.92 -2.81 -0.29
C PHE A 28 -5.97 -2.61 -1.36
N TRP A 29 -5.62 -1.97 -2.46
CA TRP A 29 -6.50 -1.89 -3.63
C TRP A 29 -5.73 -1.98 -4.93
N ARG A 30 -6.31 -2.66 -5.90
CA ARG A 30 -5.70 -2.97 -7.18
C ARG A 30 -6.15 -1.97 -8.24
N GLU A 31 -5.18 -1.38 -8.91
CA GLU A 31 -5.35 -0.47 -10.03
C GLU A 31 -4.54 -0.99 -11.24
N LYS A 32 -4.91 -0.49 -12.43
CA LYS A 32 -4.09 -0.66 -13.63
C LYS A 32 -3.22 0.59 -13.74
N GLU A 33 -1.93 0.40 -13.90
CA GLU A 33 -0.98 1.46 -14.20
C GLU A 33 -0.36 1.21 -15.56
N PHE A 34 -0.05 2.29 -16.27
CA PHE A 34 0.70 2.25 -17.51
C PHE A 34 2.16 2.55 -17.19
N VAL A 35 3.02 1.60 -17.54
CA VAL A 35 4.47 1.70 -17.37
C VAL A 35 5.10 1.35 -18.71
N SER A 36 5.68 2.35 -19.38
CA SER A 36 6.42 2.19 -20.64
C SER A 36 5.69 1.31 -21.65
N ASP A 37 4.46 1.73 -21.98
CA ASP A 37 3.53 1.09 -22.93
C ASP A 37 2.97 -0.29 -22.52
N ARG A 38 3.22 -0.73 -21.28
CA ARG A 38 2.64 -1.95 -20.73
C ARG A 38 1.64 -1.63 -19.63
N VAL A 39 0.50 -2.32 -19.67
CA VAL A 39 -0.45 -2.33 -18.55
C VAL A 39 0.07 -3.28 -17.49
N VAL A 40 0.41 -2.73 -16.34
CA VAL A 40 0.76 -3.50 -15.13
C VAL A 40 -0.35 -3.39 -14.11
N TYR A 41 -0.49 -4.41 -13.27
CA TYR A 41 -1.41 -4.36 -12.15
C TYR A 41 -0.67 -3.97 -10.89
N VAL A 42 -1.10 -2.89 -10.27
CA VAL A 42 -0.49 -2.35 -9.04
C VAL A 42 -1.48 -2.51 -7.90
N TRP A 43 -1.05 -3.18 -6.85
CA TRP A 43 -1.68 -3.15 -5.56
C TRP A 43 -1.12 -1.98 -4.76
N ASN A 44 -1.95 -1.01 -4.41
CA ASN A 44 -1.58 0.07 -3.52
C ASN A 44 -1.87 -0.34 -2.07
N ALA A 45 -0.92 -0.12 -1.17
CA ALA A 45 -1.03 -0.31 0.26
C ALA A 45 -1.01 1.04 0.96
N ALA A 46 -1.98 1.29 1.84
CA ALA A 46 -2.02 2.49 2.67
C ALA A 46 -2.48 2.17 4.09
N VAL A 47 -1.94 2.92 5.04
CA VAL A 47 -2.09 2.64 6.47
C VAL A 47 -2.67 3.85 7.20
N ILE A 48 -3.65 3.58 8.08
CA ILE A 48 -4.15 4.55 9.05
C ILE A 48 -4.33 3.90 10.41
N ILE A 49 -3.92 4.59 11.47
CA ILE A 49 -4.24 4.25 12.86
C ILE A 49 -5.28 5.25 13.34
N THR A 50 -6.39 4.75 13.86
CA THR A 50 -7.49 5.59 14.34
C THR A 50 -8.30 4.87 15.41
N ASP A 51 -9.08 5.63 16.17
CA ASP A 51 -9.98 5.14 17.22
C ASP A 51 -11.33 4.64 16.67
N SER A 52 -11.67 4.91 15.40
CA SER A 52 -12.96 4.47 14.84
C SER A 52 -12.90 4.04 13.38
N ARG A 53 -13.67 2.98 13.08
CA ARG A 53 -13.88 2.47 11.72
C ARG A 53 -14.47 3.54 10.77
N LYS A 54 -15.32 4.43 11.30
CA LYS A 54 -15.95 5.53 10.53
C LYS A 54 -14.89 6.50 10.02
N LYS A 55 -13.93 6.90 10.86
CA LYS A 55 -12.78 7.75 10.47
C LYS A 55 -11.90 7.07 9.43
N ALA A 56 -11.61 5.78 9.60
CA ALA A 56 -10.80 5.00 8.64
C ALA A 56 -11.45 4.93 7.25
N ASN A 57 -12.76 4.69 7.19
CA ASN A 57 -13.50 4.66 5.92
C ASN A 57 -13.54 6.04 5.25
N LYS A 58 -13.80 7.11 6.03
CA LYS A 58 -13.79 8.49 5.54
C LYS A 58 -12.43 8.88 4.98
N TRP A 59 -11.34 8.45 5.63
CA TRP A 59 -9.98 8.63 5.14
C TRP A 59 -9.73 7.91 3.81
N LYS A 60 -10.12 6.63 3.69
CA LYS A 60 -9.90 5.84 2.46
C LYS A 60 -10.70 6.36 1.26
N ASN A 61 -11.96 6.77 1.48
CA ASN A 61 -12.88 7.12 0.39
C ASN A 61 -12.68 8.53 -0.19
N ARG A 62 -11.72 9.32 0.34
CA ARG A 62 -11.51 10.75 0.08
C ARG A 62 -12.76 11.60 0.34
N ASN A 63 -12.56 12.69 1.08
CA ASN A 63 -13.57 13.74 1.18
C ASN A 63 -13.50 14.59 -0.12
N PRO A 64 -14.60 14.85 -0.85
CA PRO A 64 -14.59 15.71 -2.04
C PRO A 64 -14.12 17.15 -1.77
N ARG A 65 -14.03 17.55 -0.49
CA ARG A 65 -13.54 18.86 -0.04
C ARG A 65 -12.05 18.89 0.35
N GLY A 66 -11.26 17.88 -0.04
CA GLY A 66 -9.79 17.90 0.06
C GLY A 66 -9.17 17.70 1.45
N THR A 67 -9.93 17.85 2.54
CA THR A 67 -9.40 17.63 3.90
C THR A 67 -9.41 16.13 4.23
N LYS A 68 -8.25 15.48 4.08
CA LYS A 68 -8.03 14.12 4.61
C LYS A 68 -8.06 14.18 6.14
N GLU A 69 -8.81 13.27 6.77
CA GLU A 69 -8.72 13.07 8.22
C GLU A 69 -7.26 12.74 8.56
N LYS A 70 -6.64 13.60 9.38
CA LYS A 70 -5.30 13.32 9.89
C LYS A 70 -5.42 12.08 10.77
N ALA A 71 -4.45 11.18 10.69
CA ALA A 71 -4.40 10.09 11.65
C ALA A 71 -4.26 10.68 13.05
N THR A 72 -5.28 10.48 13.87
CA THR A 72 -5.29 10.86 15.30
C THR A 72 -4.65 9.77 16.17
N GLY A 73 -4.27 8.64 15.55
CA GLY A 73 -3.54 7.57 16.18
C GLY A 73 -2.16 7.98 16.66
N LYS A 74 -1.77 7.60 17.88
CA LYS A 74 -0.35 7.60 18.23
C LYS A 74 0.31 6.54 17.33
N VAL A 75 1.16 6.97 16.41
CA VAL A 75 1.96 6.08 15.57
C VAL A 75 3.06 5.49 16.45
N GLY A 76 2.68 4.53 17.29
CA GLY A 76 3.61 3.76 18.09
C GLY A 76 4.34 2.73 17.24
N LEU A 77 5.51 2.30 17.71
CA LEU A 77 6.30 1.23 17.10
C LEU A 77 5.48 -0.04 16.83
N GLU A 78 4.54 -0.37 17.74
CA GLU A 78 3.62 -1.50 17.61
C GLU A 78 2.81 -1.44 16.31
N GLY A 79 2.19 -0.28 16.03
CA GLY A 79 1.36 -0.11 14.84
C GLY A 79 2.17 -0.16 13.55
N LEU A 80 3.39 0.41 13.56
CA LEU A 80 4.30 0.34 12.41
C LEU A 80 4.79 -1.08 12.15
N LYS A 81 5.16 -1.83 13.20
CA LYS A 81 5.60 -3.22 13.08
C LYS A 81 4.49 -4.11 12.53
N LYS A 82 3.28 -4.05 13.12
CA LYS A 82 2.11 -4.79 12.64
C LYS A 82 1.74 -4.43 11.19
N ALA A 83 1.84 -3.15 10.82
CA ALA A 83 1.57 -2.72 9.45
C ALA A 83 2.59 -3.29 8.47
N LEU A 84 3.88 -3.26 8.82
CA LEU A 84 4.94 -3.86 8.02
C LEU A 84 4.69 -5.36 7.85
N ASP A 85 4.44 -6.11 8.91
CA ASP A 85 4.24 -7.55 8.85
C ASP A 85 3.10 -7.90 7.86
N ILE A 86 1.96 -7.19 7.95
CA ILE A 86 0.83 -7.37 7.02
C ILE A 86 1.22 -7.05 5.57
N ILE A 87 2.01 -5.99 5.35
CA ILE A 87 2.47 -5.60 4.01
C ILE A 87 3.42 -6.66 3.44
N LEU A 88 4.36 -7.16 4.25
CA LEU A 88 5.31 -8.19 3.86
C LEU A 88 4.59 -9.50 3.56
N GLU A 89 3.61 -9.91 4.36
CA GLU A 89 2.78 -11.09 4.05
C GLU A 89 1.97 -10.90 2.77
N PHE A 90 1.41 -9.71 2.54
CA PHE A 90 0.62 -9.44 1.34
C PHE A 90 1.46 -9.55 0.07
N ARG A 91 2.75 -9.14 0.11
CA ARG A 91 3.65 -9.18 -1.05
C ARG A 91 3.81 -10.60 -1.63
N TYR A 92 3.78 -11.63 -0.78
CA TYR A 92 3.86 -13.03 -1.21
C TYR A 92 2.60 -13.54 -1.89
N ARG A 93 1.51 -12.77 -1.85
CA ARG A 93 0.24 -13.09 -2.53
C ARG A 93 0.12 -12.42 -3.90
N LEU A 94 1.10 -11.62 -4.32
CA LEU A 94 1.12 -11.00 -5.64
C LEU A 94 1.35 -12.07 -6.70
N LYS A 95 0.65 -11.98 -7.82
CA LYS A 95 0.89 -12.83 -9.00
C LYS A 95 2.11 -12.33 -9.79
N PRO A 96 2.64 -13.13 -10.76
CA PRO A 96 3.57 -12.60 -11.74
C PRO A 96 3.02 -11.34 -12.42
N ASN A 97 3.87 -10.34 -12.65
CA ASN A 97 3.52 -9.02 -13.20
C ASN A 97 2.55 -8.17 -12.34
N GLU A 98 2.34 -8.52 -11.07
CA GLU A 98 1.73 -7.64 -10.08
C GLU A 98 2.80 -6.98 -9.21
N TYR A 99 2.63 -5.69 -8.96
CA TYR A 99 3.48 -4.91 -8.06
C TYR A 99 2.69 -4.50 -6.83
N LEU A 100 3.39 -4.27 -5.71
CA LEU A 100 2.84 -3.71 -4.49
C LEU A 100 3.50 -2.37 -4.20
N PHE A 101 2.73 -1.30 -4.19
CA PHE A 101 3.17 0.07 -3.91
C PHE A 101 2.67 0.49 -2.54
N VAL A 102 3.58 0.83 -1.63
CA VAL A 102 3.23 1.48 -0.37
C VAL A 102 3.12 2.97 -0.64
N VAL A 103 1.89 3.50 -0.57
CA VAL A 103 1.57 4.92 -0.82
C VAL A 103 1.37 5.67 0.49
N PHE A 104 1.69 6.96 0.50
CA PHE A 104 1.67 7.80 1.70
C PHE A 104 1.07 9.18 1.43
N ASP A 105 0.44 9.72 2.46
CA ASP A 105 -0.32 10.97 2.41
C ASP A 105 0.47 12.19 2.90
N ASP A 106 1.63 12.00 3.55
CA ASP A 106 2.44 13.09 4.12
C ASP A 106 3.94 12.78 4.08
N GLU A 107 4.75 13.86 4.03
CA GLU A 107 6.22 13.79 3.98
C GLU A 107 6.84 13.27 5.28
N LYS A 108 6.19 13.41 6.45
CA LYS A 108 6.73 12.90 7.72
C LYS A 108 6.85 11.38 7.73
N ARG A 109 5.91 10.69 7.09
CA ARG A 109 5.95 9.22 6.97
C ARG A 109 6.92 8.73 5.91
N LYS A 110 7.26 9.57 4.92
CA LYS A 110 8.20 9.22 3.84
C LYS A 110 9.58 8.81 4.36
N SER A 111 10.12 9.50 5.36
CA SER A 111 11.39 9.14 6.01
C SER A 111 11.27 7.80 6.76
N ALA A 112 10.15 7.60 7.46
CA ALA A 112 9.86 6.35 8.13
C ALA A 112 9.76 5.19 7.13
N TYR A 113 9.42 5.41 5.86
CA TYR A 113 9.33 4.37 4.82
C TYR A 113 10.65 4.04 4.11
N ARG A 114 11.72 4.82 4.28
CA ARG A 114 13.05 4.46 3.73
C ARG A 114 13.54 3.10 4.25
N TRP A 115 13.16 2.71 5.47
CA TRP A 115 13.43 1.37 6.00
C TRP A 115 12.87 0.21 5.15
N LEU A 116 11.86 0.45 4.30
CA LEU A 116 11.28 -0.57 3.43
C LEU A 116 12.31 -1.09 2.42
N GLU A 117 13.33 -0.28 2.10
CA GLU A 117 14.47 -0.69 1.26
C GLU A 117 15.18 -1.92 1.84
N ARG A 118 15.26 -2.04 3.18
CA ARG A 118 15.84 -3.20 3.87
C ARG A 118 15.06 -4.50 3.61
N TYR A 119 13.81 -4.38 3.17
CA TYR A 119 12.94 -5.51 2.84
C TYR A 119 12.81 -5.73 1.33
N GLY A 120 13.64 -5.07 0.50
CA GLY A 120 13.62 -5.21 -0.96
C GLY A 120 12.53 -4.38 -1.65
N PHE A 121 12.06 -3.30 -1.01
CA PHE A 121 11.26 -2.29 -1.69
C PHE A 121 12.17 -1.27 -2.38
N MET A 122 11.75 -0.74 -3.52
CA MET A 122 12.50 0.23 -4.30
C MET A 122 11.68 1.50 -4.49
N PRO A 123 12.29 2.69 -4.50
CA PRO A 123 11.55 3.91 -4.75
C PRO A 123 11.04 3.93 -6.19
N PHE A 124 9.76 4.23 -6.36
CA PHE A 124 9.10 4.38 -7.65
C PHE A 124 8.83 5.85 -7.93
N TYR A 125 9.31 6.31 -9.08
CA TYR A 125 9.14 7.68 -9.56
C TYR A 125 8.25 7.66 -10.81
N LYS A 126 7.40 8.68 -10.97
CA LYS A 126 6.59 8.91 -12.16
C LYS A 126 6.77 10.35 -12.59
N ASN A 127 7.33 10.57 -13.78
CA ASN A 127 7.69 11.89 -14.32
C ASN A 127 8.61 12.67 -13.34
N GLY A 128 9.66 12.02 -12.82
CA GLY A 128 10.58 12.62 -11.83
C GLY A 128 10.00 12.81 -10.42
N VAL A 129 8.70 12.57 -10.20
CA VAL A 129 8.07 12.72 -8.88
C VAL A 129 8.01 11.37 -8.17
N PHE A 130 8.57 11.32 -6.96
CA PHE A 130 8.46 10.15 -6.09
C PHE A 130 6.99 9.84 -5.77
N ARG A 131 6.55 8.61 -6.02
CA ARG A 131 5.15 8.19 -5.83
C ARG A 131 4.97 7.16 -4.71
N ALA A 132 5.86 6.19 -4.61
CA ALA A 132 5.70 5.06 -3.71
C ALA A 132 7.04 4.35 -3.46
N TYR A 133 7.07 3.49 -2.43
CA TYR A 133 8.01 2.38 -2.39
C TYR A 133 7.32 1.14 -2.95
N GLY A 134 7.87 0.58 -4.03
CA GLY A 134 7.32 -0.57 -4.73
C GLY A 134 8.09 -1.86 -4.45
N THR A 135 7.40 -2.99 -4.50
CA THR A 135 8.03 -4.32 -4.51
C THR A 135 7.23 -5.26 -5.41
N PHE A 136 7.76 -6.46 -5.62
CA PHE A 136 7.13 -7.57 -6.35
C PHE A 136 7.07 -8.79 -5.43
N ASN A 137 6.47 -9.89 -5.89
CA ASN A 137 6.55 -11.15 -5.14
C ASN A 137 8.00 -11.67 -5.17
N PRO A 138 8.70 -11.79 -4.03
CA PRO A 138 10.09 -12.25 -4.01
C PRO A 138 10.30 -13.63 -4.63
N ILE A 139 9.26 -14.49 -4.63
CA ILE A 139 9.32 -15.84 -5.20
C ILE A 139 9.46 -15.81 -6.73
N TYR A 140 8.88 -14.83 -7.41
CA TYR A 140 8.84 -14.79 -8.88
C TYR A 140 9.98 -14.02 -9.53
N GLY A 141 10.80 -13.32 -8.74
CA GLY A 141 12.08 -12.77 -9.18
C GLY A 141 12.03 -11.91 -10.44
N GLN A 142 11.68 -10.62 -10.28
CA GLN A 142 12.29 -9.43 -10.90
C GLN A 142 11.27 -8.31 -11.13
N TRP A 143 11.72 -7.10 -10.84
CA TRP A 143 11.11 -5.84 -11.26
C TRP A 143 11.41 -5.66 -12.75
N LEU A 144 10.42 -5.58 -13.64
CA LEU A 144 10.68 -5.33 -15.05
C LEU A 144 11.18 -3.88 -15.21
N PRO A 145 12.47 -3.65 -15.52
CA PRO A 145 13.06 -2.32 -15.53
C PRO A 145 12.77 -1.68 -16.88
N GLY A 146 11.58 -1.12 -17.04
CA GLY A 146 11.24 -0.25 -18.18
C GLY A 146 10.98 1.20 -17.78
N SER A 147 10.90 1.52 -16.49
CA SER A 147 10.10 2.64 -15.98
C SER A 147 10.90 3.85 -15.49
N ASN A 148 12.09 4.08 -16.03
CA ASN A 148 12.90 5.29 -15.75
C ASN A 148 13.01 6.15 -17.02
N SER A 149 11.88 6.50 -17.62
CA SER A 149 11.79 7.48 -18.71
C SER A 149 10.89 8.63 -18.25
#